data_AF-A0A7C5NYE6-F1
#
_entry.id   AF-A0A7C5NYE6-F1
#
_cell.length_a   1.000
_cell.length_b   1.000
_cell.length_c   1.000
_cell.angle_alpha   90.00
_cell.angle_beta   90.00
_cell.angle_gamma   90.00
#
_symmetry.space_group_name_H-M   'P 1'
#
loop_
_entity.id
_entity.type
_entity.pdbx_description
1 polymer ?
#
loop_
_entity_poly.entity_id
_entity_poly.type
_entity_poly.pdbx_seq_one_letter_code
_entity_poly.pdbx_strand_id
1 'polypeptide(L)'
;MLSRVSYDAVYRYNATSKQFKSADVMEPGTGYFVHATSECTWEYSGTAYTSVDVSLKQGLNMVGWLNCPKDVDALSSISGDYYYVAQWNATAEKFDVYNPVASSTFNDFTTMERGTGYFISAKQECTLSESC
;
A
#
# COMPACT_ATOMS: atom_id res chain seq x y z
N MET A 1 2.06 -5.04 -16.76
CA MET A 1 1.16 -4.37 -17.74
C MET A 1 -0.27 -4.78 -17.43
N LEU A 2 -1.22 -3.84 -17.37
CA LEU A 2 -2.64 -4.06 -17.04
C LEU A 2 -3.46 -4.64 -18.23
N SER A 3 -2.88 -5.48 -19.08
CA SER A 3 -3.41 -5.81 -20.42
C SER A 3 -4.73 -6.60 -20.44
N ARG A 4 -5.25 -7.05 -19.29
CA ARG A 4 -6.51 -7.78 -19.15
C ARG A 4 -7.48 -7.14 -18.14
N VAL A 5 -7.15 -5.95 -17.65
CA VAL A 5 -7.98 -5.19 -16.72
C VAL A 5 -8.76 -4.18 -17.56
N SER A 6 -10.08 -4.15 -17.43
CA SER A 6 -10.89 -3.04 -17.94
C SER A 6 -10.74 -1.87 -16.98
N TYR A 7 -9.90 -0.89 -17.31
CA TYR A 7 -9.68 0.32 -16.51
C TYR A 7 -9.66 1.57 -17.38
N ASP A 8 -9.94 2.72 -16.78
CA ASP A 8 -9.88 4.03 -17.44
C ASP A 8 -8.91 5.01 -16.75
N ALA A 9 -8.49 4.72 -15.51
CA ALA A 9 -7.56 5.56 -14.77
C ALA A 9 -6.68 4.77 -13.79
N VAL A 10 -5.42 5.22 -13.67
CA VAL A 10 -4.45 4.73 -12.68
C VAL A 10 -3.81 5.93 -12.00
N TYR A 11 -3.81 5.92 -10.67
CA TYR A 11 -3.24 6.99 -9.85
C TYR A 11 -2.23 6.47 -8.85
N ARG A 12 -1.20 7.28 -8.57
CA ARG A 12 -0.28 7.11 -7.45
C ARG A 12 -0.30 8.35 -6.55
N TYR A 13 0.02 8.18 -5.28
CA TYR A 13 0.14 9.31 -4.36
C TYR A 13 1.58 9.85 -4.36
N ASN A 14 1.74 11.15 -4.56
CA ASN A 14 3.03 11.82 -4.41
C ASN A 14 3.15 12.39 -2.98
N ALA A 15 3.96 11.76 -2.13
CA ALA A 15 4.16 12.16 -0.74
C ALA A 15 4.77 13.57 -0.58
N THR A 16 5.46 14.09 -1.60
CA THR A 16 6.07 15.43 -1.56
C THR A 16 5.03 16.51 -1.81
N SER A 17 4.27 16.38 -2.91
CA SER A 17 3.25 17.37 -3.27
C SER A 17 1.92 17.13 -2.57
N LYS A 18 1.77 16.01 -1.84
CA LYS A 18 0.56 15.57 -1.14
C LYS A 18 -0.66 15.44 -2.06
N GLN A 19 -0.43 14.99 -3.29
CA GLN A 19 -1.46 14.92 -4.33
C GLN A 19 -1.39 13.58 -5.07
N PHE A 20 -2.55 13.13 -5.55
CA PHE A 20 -2.61 12.06 -6.53
C PHE A 20 -2.14 12.55 -7.89
N LYS A 21 -1.46 11.67 -8.63
CA LYS A 21 -1.00 11.91 -10.00
C LYS A 21 -1.34 10.69 -10.83
N SER A 22 -1.74 10.92 -12.08
CA SER A 22 -1.88 9.83 -13.05
C SER A 22 -0.55 9.09 -13.18
N ALA A 23 -0.64 7.79 -13.46
CA ALA A 23 0.51 6.94 -13.68
C ALA A 23 0.31 6.07 -14.92
N ASP A 24 1.20 6.24 -15.90
CA ASP A 24 1.21 5.41 -17.10
C ASP A 24 2.10 4.16 -16.94
N VAL A 25 2.94 4.16 -15.89
CA VAL A 25 3.87 3.08 -15.55
C VAL A 25 3.70 2.68 -14.08
N MET A 26 3.62 1.37 -13.85
CA MET A 26 3.54 0.77 -12.52
C MET A 26 4.89 0.17 -12.14
N GLU A 27 5.47 0.66 -11.06
CA GLU A 27 6.78 0.26 -10.55
C GLU A 27 6.62 -0.63 -9.30
N PRO A 28 7.47 -1.66 -9.14
CA PRO A 28 7.51 -2.45 -7.90
C PRO A 28 7.66 -1.57 -6.65
N GLY A 29 7.02 -1.97 -5.55
CA GLY A 29 7.06 -1.24 -4.28
C GLY A 29 6.22 0.04 -4.22
N THR A 30 5.61 0.48 -5.32
CA THR A 30 4.67 1.61 -5.33
C THR A 30 3.22 1.11 -5.25
N GLY A 31 2.42 1.73 -4.39
CA GLY A 31 0.98 1.45 -4.33
C GLY A 31 0.21 2.33 -5.31
N TYR A 32 -0.81 1.76 -5.95
CA TYR A 32 -1.62 2.42 -6.97
C TYR A 32 -3.11 2.25 -6.71
N PHE A 33 -3.89 3.23 -7.13
CA PHE A 33 -5.33 3.09 -7.32
C PHE A 33 -5.59 2.83 -8.79
N VAL A 34 -6.33 1.77 -9.08
CA VAL A 34 -6.78 1.43 -10.44
C VAL A 34 -8.29 1.48 -10.42
N HIS A 35 -8.89 2.34 -11.24
CA HIS A 35 -10.33 2.39 -11.41
C HIS A 35 -10.75 1.36 -12.45
N ALA A 36 -11.27 0.23 -11.99
CA ALA A 36 -11.80 -0.81 -12.86
C ALA A 36 -13.22 -0.43 -13.30
N THR A 37 -13.51 -0.54 -14.60
CA THR A 37 -14.80 -0.17 -15.21
C THR A 37 -15.74 -1.36 -15.39
N SER A 38 -15.24 -2.57 -15.15
CA SER A 38 -16.03 -3.80 -15.09
C SER A 38 -15.33 -4.80 -14.17
N GLU A 39 -16.06 -5.83 -13.74
CA GLU A 39 -15.41 -7.00 -13.13
C GLU A 39 -14.34 -7.54 -14.07
N CYS A 40 -13.16 -7.80 -13.52
CA CYS A 40 -12.03 -8.32 -14.28
C CYS A 40 -11.05 -9.04 -13.35
N THR A 41 -10.20 -9.87 -13.94
CA THR A 41 -9.09 -10.49 -13.22
C THR A 41 -7.79 -9.83 -13.67
N TRP A 42 -7.04 -9.32 -12.72
CA TRP A 42 -5.70 -8.84 -13.00
C TRP A 42 -4.67 -9.95 -12.82
N GLU A 43 -4.14 -10.43 -13.94
CA GLU A 43 -2.94 -11.28 -13.95
C GLU A 43 -1.71 -10.40 -14.20
N TYR A 44 -0.71 -10.49 -13.33
CA TYR A 44 0.59 -9.86 -13.54
C TYR A 44 1.67 -10.94 -13.65
N SER A 45 2.62 -10.72 -14.56
CA SER A 45 3.83 -11.52 -14.71
C SER A 45 5.05 -10.60 -14.60
N GLY A 46 6.13 -11.11 -14.02
CA GLY A 46 7.36 -10.36 -13.80
C GLY A 46 8.19 -10.91 -12.64
N THR A 47 9.26 -10.20 -12.30
CA THR A 47 10.05 -10.51 -11.10
C THR A 47 9.23 -10.16 -9.86
N ALA A 48 9.13 -11.12 -8.93
CA ALA A 48 8.43 -10.90 -7.67
C ALA A 48 9.11 -9.81 -6.84
N TYR A 49 8.32 -8.89 -6.29
CA TYR A 49 8.80 -7.89 -5.34
C TYR A 49 8.89 -8.52 -3.94
N THR A 50 10.08 -9.01 -3.58
CA THR A 50 10.29 -9.80 -2.34
C THR A 50 11.03 -9.03 -1.24
N SER A 51 11.47 -7.81 -1.48
CA SER A 51 12.10 -6.97 -0.47
C SER A 51 11.72 -5.51 -0.66
N VAL A 52 11.41 -4.82 0.43
CA VAL A 52 11.18 -3.38 0.49
C VAL A 52 12.28 -2.74 1.31
N ASP A 53 12.81 -1.64 0.81
CA ASP A 53 13.69 -0.72 1.52
C ASP A 53 13.40 0.68 0.99
N VAL A 54 12.44 1.38 1.60
CA VAL A 54 11.90 2.64 1.08
C VAL A 54 11.86 3.72 2.15
N SER A 55 12.39 4.89 1.82
CA SER A 55 12.27 6.08 2.67
C SER A 55 10.87 6.66 2.58
N LEU A 56 10.19 6.71 3.72
CA LEU A 56 8.89 7.33 3.90
C LEU A 56 9.08 8.80 4.28
N LYS A 57 8.31 9.71 3.67
CA LYS A 57 8.28 11.12 4.08
C LYS A 57 7.32 11.32 5.24
N GLN A 58 7.55 12.35 6.05
CA GLN A 58 6.55 12.76 7.04
C GLN A 58 5.18 13.01 6.38
N GLY A 59 4.13 12.39 6.92
CA GLY A 59 2.78 12.37 6.37
C GLY A 59 2.47 11.07 5.62
N LEU A 60 1.57 11.15 4.63
CA LEU A 60 1.10 9.98 3.91
C LEU A 60 2.12 9.50 2.85
N ASN A 61 2.31 8.20 2.77
CA ASN A 61 3.09 7.51 1.75
C ASN A 61 2.26 6.34 1.24
N MET A 62 2.23 6.11 -0.08
CA MET A 62 1.53 4.98 -0.68
C MET A 62 2.55 3.95 -1.15
N VAL A 63 2.58 2.80 -0.49
CA VAL A 63 3.55 1.72 -0.73
C VAL A 63 2.84 0.49 -1.28
N GLY A 64 3.47 -0.21 -2.22
CA GLY A 64 3.03 -1.52 -2.69
C GLY A 64 3.68 -2.60 -1.83
N TRP A 65 2.88 -3.51 -1.29
CA TRP A 65 3.40 -4.54 -0.40
C TRP A 65 4.12 -5.68 -1.14
N LEU A 66 4.88 -6.46 -0.38
CA LEU A 66 5.65 -7.61 -0.84
C LEU A 66 4.77 -8.66 -1.51
N ASN A 67 5.40 -9.52 -2.33
CA ASN A 67 4.75 -10.67 -2.96
C ASN A 67 4.53 -11.86 -1.98
N CYS A 68 4.49 -11.59 -0.68
CA CYS A 68 4.13 -12.53 0.38
C CYS A 68 3.28 -11.79 1.44
N PRO A 69 2.23 -12.42 1.99
CA PRO A 69 1.52 -11.85 3.12
C PRO A 69 2.39 -11.90 4.38
N LYS A 70 2.26 -10.91 5.25
CA LYS A 70 2.88 -10.87 6.57
C LYS A 70 1.96 -10.21 7.59
N ASP A 71 2.05 -10.62 8.84
CA ASP A 71 1.38 -9.89 9.91
C ASP A 71 1.93 -8.46 10.06
N VAL A 72 1.15 -7.56 10.64
CA VAL A 72 1.52 -6.15 10.85
C VAL A 72 2.81 -5.94 11.64
N ASP A 73 3.31 -6.96 12.34
CA ASP A 73 4.63 -6.97 12.99
C ASP A 73 5.79 -6.78 11.98
N ALA A 74 5.54 -7.03 10.69
CA ALA A 74 6.44 -6.71 9.58
C ALA A 74 6.73 -5.20 9.41
N LEU A 75 6.00 -4.34 10.13
CA LEU A 75 6.25 -2.91 10.20
C LEU A 75 7.23 -2.52 11.33
N SER A 76 7.92 -3.50 11.93
CA SER A 76 8.82 -3.29 13.07
C SER A 76 9.97 -2.31 12.77
N SER A 77 10.44 -2.23 11.52
CA SER A 77 11.49 -1.27 11.10
C SER A 77 11.08 0.20 11.23
N ILE A 78 9.77 0.48 11.29
CA ILE A 78 9.21 1.82 11.51
C ILE A 78 8.36 1.89 12.79
N SER A 79 8.56 0.96 13.73
CA SER A 79 7.79 0.93 14.98
C SER A 79 7.92 2.24 15.75
N GLY A 80 6.77 2.81 16.16
CA GLY A 80 6.71 4.11 16.82
C GLY A 80 6.72 5.32 15.87
N ASP A 81 7.10 5.15 14.59
CA ASP A 81 7.29 6.23 13.62
C ASP A 81 6.11 6.46 12.67
N TYR A 82 4.99 5.77 12.86
CA TYR A 82 3.75 6.00 12.10
C TYR A 82 2.53 6.08 13.01
N TYR A 83 1.47 6.76 12.54
CA TYR A 83 0.19 6.88 13.24
C TYR A 83 -0.75 5.73 12.92
N TYR A 84 -0.86 5.35 11.65
CA TYR A 84 -1.74 4.29 11.18
C TYR A 84 -1.31 3.81 9.78
N VAL A 85 -1.84 2.65 9.40
CA VAL A 85 -1.79 2.09 8.06
C VAL A 85 -3.21 1.91 7.54
N ALA A 86 -3.45 2.18 6.26
CA ALA A 86 -4.77 2.03 5.66
C ALA A 86 -4.70 1.32 4.30
N GLN A 87 -5.70 0.49 4.02
CA GLN A 87 -5.91 -0.15 2.71
C GLN A 87 -7.32 0.16 2.21
N TRP A 88 -7.48 0.22 0.89
CA TRP A 88 -8.80 0.40 0.30
C TRP A 88 -9.56 -0.94 0.26
N ASN A 89 -10.72 -0.99 0.91
CA ASN A 89 -11.64 -2.10 0.83
C ASN A 89 -12.66 -1.82 -0.27
N ALA A 90 -12.47 -2.45 -1.43
CA ALA A 90 -13.35 -2.23 -2.59
C ALA A 90 -14.79 -2.73 -2.36
N THR A 91 -14.99 -3.75 -1.52
CA THR A 91 -16.32 -4.30 -1.23
C THR A 91 -17.13 -3.37 -0.32
N ALA A 92 -16.48 -2.79 0.69
CA ALA A 92 -17.11 -1.88 1.65
C ALA A 92 -17.03 -0.40 1.23
N GLU A 93 -16.35 -0.10 0.13
CA GLU A 93 -16.09 1.25 -0.40
C GLU A 93 -15.53 2.23 0.66
N LYS A 94 -14.62 1.73 1.50
CA LYS A 94 -14.00 2.51 2.58
C LYS A 94 -12.54 2.13 2.76
N PHE A 95 -11.83 2.94 3.54
CA PHE A 95 -10.52 2.53 4.05
C PHE A 95 -10.69 1.67 5.31
N ASP A 96 -10.06 0.50 5.28
CA ASP A 96 -9.79 -0.29 6.47
C ASP A 96 -8.50 0.23 7.11
N VAL A 97 -8.46 0.33 8.44
CA VAL A 97 -7.37 0.97 9.18
C VAL A 97 -6.78 0.04 10.23
N TYR A 98 -5.45 0.08 10.33
CA TYR A 98 -4.67 -0.46 11.42
C TYR A 98 -3.96 0.67 12.16
N ASN A 99 -4.09 0.73 13.49
CA ASN A 99 -3.41 1.67 14.36
C ASN A 99 -2.66 0.90 15.46
N PRO A 100 -1.32 1.04 15.56
CA PRO A 100 -0.48 0.24 16.47
C PRO A 100 -0.70 0.57 17.95
N VAL A 101 -1.31 1.71 18.27
CA VAL A 101 -1.60 2.11 19.65
C VAL A 101 -3.08 1.99 20.01
N ALA A 102 -3.94 1.65 19.04
CA ALA A 102 -5.35 1.37 19.30
C ALA A 102 -5.53 -0.05 19.86
N SER A 103 -6.61 -0.25 20.60
CA SER A 103 -7.04 -1.61 20.96
C SER A 103 -7.29 -2.42 19.69
N SER A 104 -6.94 -3.71 19.71
CA SER A 104 -7.09 -4.61 18.55
C SER A 104 -8.52 -4.67 18.01
N THR A 105 -9.54 -4.44 18.84
CA THR A 105 -10.95 -4.38 18.41
C THR A 105 -11.25 -3.24 17.42
N PHE A 106 -10.40 -2.22 17.34
CA PHE A 106 -10.55 -1.11 16.40
C PHE A 106 -9.73 -1.27 15.11
N ASN A 107 -8.90 -2.31 15.01
CA ASN A 107 -8.12 -2.58 13.81
C ASN A 107 -8.96 -3.42 12.85
N ASP A 108 -9.16 -2.92 11.64
CA ASP A 108 -9.93 -3.63 10.60
C ASP A 108 -9.14 -4.80 9.99
N PHE A 109 -7.80 -4.78 10.11
CA PHE A 109 -6.91 -5.84 9.64
C PHE A 109 -5.66 -5.97 10.52
N THR A 110 -5.05 -7.17 10.50
CA THR A 110 -3.79 -7.48 11.20
C THR A 110 -2.74 -8.11 10.28
N THR A 111 -3.04 -8.22 8.99
CA THR A 111 -2.16 -8.84 7.98
C THR A 111 -2.02 -7.88 6.80
N MET A 112 -0.79 -7.68 6.38
CA MET A 112 -0.40 -6.98 5.16
C MET A 112 -0.41 -7.99 4.01
N GLU A 113 -1.39 -7.89 3.12
CA GLU A 113 -1.65 -8.82 2.04
C GLU A 113 -0.79 -8.56 0.80
N ARG A 114 -0.42 -9.65 0.10
CA ARG A 114 0.37 -9.56 -1.13
C ARG A 114 -0.36 -8.76 -2.22
N GLY A 115 0.36 -7.88 -2.91
CA GLY A 115 -0.20 -7.10 -4.01
C GLY A 115 -1.13 -5.95 -3.58
N THR A 116 -1.31 -5.73 -2.28
CA THR A 116 -2.10 -4.59 -1.76
C THR A 116 -1.25 -3.33 -1.70
N GLY A 117 -1.86 -2.20 -2.06
CA GLY A 117 -1.31 -0.87 -1.83
C GLY A 117 -1.76 -0.32 -0.48
N TYR A 118 -0.81 0.12 0.34
CA TYR A 118 -1.06 0.65 1.68
C TYR A 118 -0.68 2.12 1.78
N PHE A 119 -1.54 2.90 2.42
CA PHE A 119 -1.14 4.19 2.96
C PHE A 119 -0.51 4.03 4.33
N ILE A 120 0.71 4.56 4.51
CA ILE A 120 1.37 4.67 5.80
C ILE A 120 1.47 6.14 6.18
N SER A 121 0.89 6.51 7.32
CA SER A 121 0.94 7.87 7.87
C SER A 121 2.14 8.01 8.79
N ALA A 122 3.30 8.36 8.24
CA ALA A 122 4.55 8.49 8.97
C ALA A 122 4.59 9.78 9.80
N LYS A 123 5.02 9.69 11.06
CA LYS A 123 5.19 10.82 11.99
C LYS A 123 6.37 11.69 11.62
N GLN A 124 7.39 11.08 11.03
CA GLN A 124 8.64 11.68 10.59
C GLN A 124 9.20 10.91 9.39
N GLU A 125 10.33 11.36 8.84
CA GLU A 125 11.05 10.58 7.84
C GLU A 125 11.63 9.31 8.49
N CYS A 126 11.37 8.16 7.89
CA CYS A 126 11.85 6.85 8.37
C CYS A 126 12.02 5.91 7.17
N THR A 127 12.66 4.76 7.37
CA THR A 127 12.84 3.76 6.31
C THR A 127 12.07 2.49 6.66
N LEU A 128 11.14 2.13 5.78
CA LEU A 128 10.46 0.83 5.84
C LEU A 128 11.33 -0.20 5.15
N SER A 129 11.85 -1.15 5.94
CA SER A 129 12.63 -2.28 5.44
C SER A 129 11.98 -3.60 5.88
N GLU A 130 11.79 -4.53 4.93
CA GLU A 130 11.22 -5.87 5.16
C GLU A 130 11.49 -6.77 3.95
N SER A 131 11.53 -8.10 4.12
CA SER A 131 11.63 -9.04 3.00
C SER A 131 10.81 -10.30 3.22
N CYS A 132 10.33 -10.91 2.14
CA CYS A 132 10.09 -12.36 2.15
C CYS A 132 11.44 -13.08 2.36
#